data_AF-A0A800JAZ7-F1
#
_entry.id   AF-A0A800JAZ7-F1
#
_cell.length_a   1.000
_cell.length_b   1.000
_cell.length_c   1.000
_cell.angle_alpha   90.00
_cell.angle_beta   90.00
_cell.angle_gamma   90.00
#
_symmetry.space_group_name_H-M   'P 1'
#
loop_
_entity.id
_entity.type
_entity.pdbx_description
1 polymer ?
#
loop_
_entity_poly.entity_id
_entity_poly.type
_entity_poly.pdbx_seq_one_letter_code
_entity_poly.pdbx_strand_id
1 'polypeptide(L)' 'MAIGEIVGLHAKEGLIDLETKRINWDNYNPIGRLYANQYIRTHDRFSMSIPSPEDIISGKFKNFTEEK' A
#
# COMPACT_ATOMS: atom_id res chain seq x y z
N MET A 1 23.34 -9.72 -1.72
CA MET A 1 22.29 -8.97 -2.45
C MET A 1 21.93 -9.78 -3.68
N ALA A 2 20.65 -10.08 -3.87
CA ALA A 2 20.15 -10.79 -5.05
C ALA A 2 19.29 -9.83 -5.86
N ILE A 3 19.43 -9.86 -7.18
CA ILE A 3 18.63 -9.08 -8.14
C ILE A 3 18.10 -10.07 -9.16
N GLY A 4 16.81 -9.99 -9.48
CA GLY A 4 16.15 -10.87 -10.43
C GLY A 4 15.11 -10.13 -11.26
N GLU A 5 14.87 -10.65 -12.46
CA GLU A 5 13.83 -10.16 -13.37
C GLU A 5 12.53 -10.96 -13.16
N ILE A 6 11.40 -10.26 -13.04
CA ILE A 6 10.08 -10.90 -12.99
C ILE A 6 9.64 -11.18 -14.43
N VAL A 7 9.65 -12.45 -14.82
CA VAL A 7 9.21 -12.89 -16.16
C VAL A 7 7.73 -13.30 -16.22
N GLY A 8 7.06 -13.40 -15.07
CA GLY A 8 5.66 -13.78 -14.95
C GLY A 8 5.14 -13.71 -13.52
N LEU A 9 3.82 -13.64 -13.37
CA LEU A 9 3.11 -13.58 -12.09
C LEU A 9 1.99 -14.62 -12.09
N HIS A 10 1.82 -15.31 -10.97
CA HIS A 10 0.68 -16.18 -10.72
C HIS A 10 -0.05 -15.68 -9.48
N ALA A 11 -1.37 -15.55 -9.60
CA ALA A 11 -2.23 -15.02 -8.55
C ALA A 11 -3.48 -15.91 -8.42
N LYS A 12 -4.07 -15.92 -7.23
CA LYS A 12 -5.38 -16.53 -7.03
C LYS A 12 -6.41 -15.80 -7.89
N GLU A 13 -7.36 -16.55 -8.44
CA GLU A 13 -8.50 -15.98 -9.16
C GLU A 13 -9.16 -14.84 -8.36
N GLY A 14 -9.46 -13.74 -9.05
CA GLY A 14 -10.04 -12.53 -8.44
C GLY A 14 -9.12 -11.67 -7.57
N LEU A 15 -7.81 -12.00 -7.46
CA LEU A 15 -6.85 -11.13 -6.78
C LEU A 15 -6.35 -9.99 -7.68
N ILE A 16 -6.25 -10.22 -8.99
CA ILE A 16 -5.86 -9.23 -9.98
C ILE A 16 -7.04 -9.03 -10.92
N ASP A 17 -7.47 -7.78 -11.07
CA ASP A 17 -8.37 -7.38 -12.14
C ASP A 17 -7.57 -7.33 -13.44
N LEU A 18 -7.89 -8.19 -14.40
CA LEU A 18 -7.17 -8.32 -15.66
C LEU A 18 -7.42 -7.15 -16.64
N GLU A 19 -8.54 -6.43 -16.49
CA GLU A 19 -8.87 -5.28 -17.34
C GLU A 19 -8.08 -4.05 -16.88
N THR A 20 -8.17 -3.73 -15.58
CA THR A 20 -7.48 -2.55 -15.02
C THR A 20 -6.04 -2.83 -14.62
N LYS A 21 -5.63 -4.11 -14.59
CA LYS A 21 -4.33 -4.61 -14.13
C LYS A 21 -4.00 -4.20 -12.70
N ARG A 22 -5.02 -4.04 -11.86
CA ARG A 22 -4.89 -3.66 -10.45
C ARG A 22 -5.13 -4.84 -9.53
N ILE A 23 -4.52 -4.78 -8.35
CA ILE A 23 -4.83 -5.70 -7.26
C ILE A 23 -6.19 -5.35 -6.68
N ASN A 24 -7.01 -6.37 -6.44
CA ASN A 24 -8.20 -6.26 -5.62
C ASN A 24 -7.79 -6.24 -4.14
N TRP A 25 -7.87 -5.07 -3.51
CA TRP A 25 -7.44 -4.86 -2.12
C TRP A 25 -8.27 -5.65 -1.10
N ASP A 26 -9.55 -5.91 -1.37
CA ASP A 26 -10.41 -6.68 -0.47
C ASP A 26 -9.99 -8.16 -0.41
N ASN A 27 -9.46 -8.66 -1.53
CA ASN A 27 -8.93 -10.03 -1.64
C ASN A 27 -7.43 -10.13 -1.34
N TYR A 28 -6.73 -9.00 -1.16
CA TYR A 28 -5.30 -8.96 -0.89
C TYR A 28 -5.01 -8.81 0.61
N ASN A 29 -4.68 -9.94 1.24
CA ASN A 29 -4.47 -10.04 2.69
C ASN A 29 -3.05 -10.54 3.03
N PRO A 30 -1.98 -9.81 2.66
CA PRO A 30 -0.62 -10.18 3.03
C PRO A 30 -0.40 -10.08 4.54
N ILE A 31 0.62 -10.80 5.02
CA ILE A 31 1.10 -10.74 6.41
C ILE A 31 2.46 -10.03 6.40
N GLY A 32 2.55 -8.92 7.13
CA GLY A 32 3.81 -8.20 7.31
C GLY A 32 4.66 -8.86 8.40
N ARG A 33 5.98 -8.92 8.20
CA ARG A 33 6.93 -9.39 9.21
C ARG A 33 7.47 -8.21 10.00
N LEU A 34 7.47 -8.32 11.32
CA LEU A 34 8.13 -7.39 12.23
C LEU A 34 9.31 -8.06 12.96
N TYR A 35 9.93 -7.31 13.87
CA TYR A 35 11.02 -7.78 14.72
C TYR A 35 10.64 -9.03 15.53
N ALA A 36 11.62 -9.90 15.78
CA ALA A 36 11.47 -11.16 16.48
C ALA A 36 10.37 -12.04 15.87
N ASN A 37 9.39 -12.46 16.68
CA ASN A 37 8.27 -13.33 16.31
C ASN A 37 6.97 -12.55 16.01
N GLN A 38 7.05 -11.24 15.80
CA GLN A 38 5.88 -10.39 15.59
C GLN A 38 5.49 -10.29 14.12
N TYR A 39 4.18 -10.24 13.88
CA TYR A 39 3.56 -10.15 12.55
C TYR A 39 2.35 -9.23 12.58
N ILE A 40 2.02 -8.63 11.44
CA ILE A 40 0.85 -7.76 11.30
C ILE A 40 -0.11 -8.26 10.21
N ARG A 41 -1.40 -7.98 10.40
CA ARG A 41 -2.43 -8.09 9.37
C ARG A 41 -2.62 -6.73 8.73
N THR A 42 -2.74 -6.68 7.41
CA THR A 42 -2.79 -5.42 6.64
C THR A 42 -4.23 -4.97 6.30
N HIS A 43 -5.20 -5.21 7.18
CA HIS A 43 -6.60 -4.88 6.89
C HIS A 43 -6.93 -3.43 7.24
N ASP A 44 -6.25 -2.84 8.22
CA ASP A 44 -6.36 -1.42 8.52
C ASP A 44 -5.58 -0.62 7.47
N ARG A 45 -6.31 -0.04 6.53
CA ARG A 45 -5.78 0.64 5.34
C ARG A 45 -6.51 1.96 5.14
N PHE A 46 -5.75 2.99 4.86
CA PHE A 46 -6.25 4.31 4.51
C PHE A 46 -5.47 4.85 3.30
N SER A 47 -6.13 5.71 2.53
CA SER A 47 -5.54 6.36 1.38
C SER A 47 -5.05 7.75 1.77
N MET A 48 -3.84 8.10 1.34
CA MET A 48 -3.34 9.46 1.40
C MET A 48 -3.14 9.97 -0.03
N SER A 49 -3.65 11.16 -0.33
CA SER A 49 -3.30 11.86 -1.55
C SER A 49 -1.92 12.50 -1.40
N ILE A 50 -1.16 12.50 -2.49
CA ILE A 50 0.02 13.37 -2.59
C ILE A 50 -0.50 14.80 -2.71
N PRO A 51 -0.11 15.73 -1.82
CA PRO A 51 -0.56 17.11 -1.90
C PRO A 51 -0.06 17.78 -3.18
N SER A 52 -0.86 18.69 -3.73
CA SER A 52 -0.39 19.56 -4.80
C SER A 52 0.61 20.60 -4.26
N PRO A 53 1.48 21.17 -5.10
CA PRO A 53 2.35 22.28 -4.68
C PRO A 53 1.58 23.45 -4.05
N GLU A 54 0.38 23.73 -4.56
CA GLU A 54 -0.49 24.80 -4.06
C GLU A 54 -1.02 24.51 -2.64
N ASP A 55 -1.33 23.24 -2.34
CA ASP A 55 -1.77 22.81 -1.01
C ASP A 55 -0.66 22.93 0.04
N ILE A 56 0.59 22.71 -0.38
CA ILE A 56 1.78 22.87 0.46
C ILE A 56 2.02 24.35 0.75
N ILE A 57 2.02 25.18 -0.31
CA ILE A 57 2.28 26.63 -0.20
C ILE A 57 1.20 27.33 0.64
N SER A 58 -0.05 26.89 0.52
CA SER A 58 -1.17 27.45 1.28
C SER A 58 -1.24 26.96 2.74
N GLY A 59 -0.38 26.03 3.16
CA GLY A 59 -0.36 25.49 4.52
C GLY A 59 -1.60 24.65 4.87
N LYS A 60 -2.38 24.22 3.87
CA LYS A 60 -3.60 23.40 4.07
C LYS A 60 -3.29 21.93 4.35
N PHE A 61 -2.06 21.49 4.10
CA PHE A 61 -1.64 20.13 4.39
C PHE A 61 -1.23 20.00 5.86
N LYS A 62 -2.08 19.38 6.69
CA LYS A 62 -1.74 19.04 8.08
C LYS A 62 -0.89 17.76 8.11
N ASN A 63 0.28 17.84 8.73
CA ASN A 63 1.09 16.66 9.00
C ASN A 63 0.42 15.82 10.09
N PHE A 64 0.34 14.50 9.89
CA PHE A 64 -0.26 13.53 10.83
C PHE A 64 0.33 13.57 12.26
N THR A 65 1.45 14.25 12.48
CA THR A 65 2.07 14.44 13.79
C THR A 65 1.34 15.40 14.74
N GLU A 66 0.32 16.13 14.28
CA GLU A 66 -0.41 17.11 15.11
C GLU A 66 -1.71 16.60 15.74
N GLU A 67 -2.06 15.32 15.58
CA GLU A 67 -3.14 14.71 16.35
C GLU A 67 -2.56 14.00 17.59
N LYS A 68 -2.40 14.77 18.67
CA LYS A 68 -2.29 14.25 20.04
C LYS A 68 -3.19 15.03 20.98
#